data_AF-A0A450V3K1-F1
#
_entry.id   AF-A0A450V3K1-F1
#
_cell.length_a   1.000
_cell.length_b   1.000
_cell.length_c   1.000
_cell.angle_alpha   90.00
_cell.angle_beta   90.00
_cell.angle_gamma   90.00
#
_symmetry.space_group_name_H-M   'P 1'
#
loop_
_entity.id
_entity.type
_entity.pdbx_description
1 polymer ?
#
loop_
_entity_poly.entity_id
_entity_poly.type
_entity_poly.pdbx_seq_one_letter_code
_entity_poly.pdbx_strand_id
1 'polypeptide(L)' 'MERGLRQVSEYARRLGRDKGYLILFDREATTPWEERGEVEEMETGGVTVVVVRV' A
#
# COMPACT_ATOMS: atom_id res chain seq x y z
N MET A 1 -6.33 7.41 -2.29
CA MET A 1 -6.00 5.98 -2.48
C MET A 1 -5.49 5.70 -3.89
N GLU A 2 -6.29 5.95 -4.94
CA GLU A 2 -5.95 5.68 -6.34
C GLU A 2 -4.60 6.26 -6.80
N ARG A 3 -4.29 7.52 -6.44
CA ARG A 3 -3.00 8.15 -6.77
C ARG A 3 -1.80 7.42 -6.15
N GLY A 4 -1.96 6.92 -4.92
CA GLY A 4 -0.92 6.17 -4.20
C GLY A 4 -0.68 4.80 -4.83
N LEU A 5 -1.75 4.07 -5.16
CA LEU A 5 -1.67 2.77 -5.85
C LEU A 5 -0.97 2.91 -7.21
N ARG A 6 -1.36 3.91 -8.00
CA ARG A 6 -0.70 4.20 -9.28
C ARG A 6 0.79 4.50 -9.08
N GLN A 7 1.14 5.36 -8.13
CA GLN A 7 2.52 5.70 -7.86
C GLN A 7 3.35 4.46 -7.47
N VAL A 8 2.86 3.63 -6.54
CA VAL A 8 3.58 2.43 -6.09
C VAL A 8 3.76 1.43 -7.23
N SER A 9 2.71 1.16 -8.00
CA SER A 9 2.80 0.23 -9.15
C SER A 9 3.76 0.73 -10.25
N GLU A 10 3.84 2.03 -10.50
CA GLU A 10 4.79 2.60 -11.46
C GLU A 10 6.24 2.46 -10.98
N TYR A 11 6.50 2.74 -9.70
CA TYR A 11 7.84 2.58 -9.13
C TYR A 11 8.26 1.11 -9.05
N ALA A 12 7.38 0.21 -8.60
CA ALA A 12 7.67 -1.22 -8.55
C ALA A 12 8.06 -1.76 -9.93
N ARG A 13 7.30 -1.42 -10.98
CA ARG A 13 7.65 -1.80 -12.37
C ARG A 13 9.00 -1.25 -12.81
N ARG A 14 9.30 0.02 -12.54
CA ARG A 14 10.60 0.63 -12.87
C ARG A 14 11.77 -0.08 -12.20
N LEU A 15 11.55 -0.66 -11.02
CA LEU A 15 12.54 -1.41 -10.26
C LEU A 15 12.55 -2.91 -10.59
N GLY A 16 11.73 -3.37 -11.55
CA GLY A 16 11.60 -4.78 -11.88
C GLY A 16 11.00 -5.62 -10.74
N ARG A 17 10.16 -5.00 -9.91
CA ARG A 17 9.44 -5.65 -8.80
C ARG A 17 8.00 -5.89 -9.19
N ASP A 18 7.51 -7.07 -8.82
CA ASP A 18 6.13 -7.54 -8.93
C ASP A 18 5.27 -7.14 -7.72
N LYS A 19 5.90 -6.78 -6.59
CA LYS A 19 5.24 -6.39 -5.35
C LYS A 19 5.69 -5.01 -4.84
N GLY A 20 4.74 -4.19 -4.38
CA GLY A 20 4.99 -2.89 -3.75
C GLY A 20 4.13 -2.67 -2.50
N TYR A 21 4.51 -1.70 -1.66
CA TYR A 21 3.81 -1.43 -0.39
C TYR A 21 3.32 0.03 -0.35
N LEU A 22 2.06 0.20 0.05
CA LEU A 22 1.43 1.50 0.30
C LEU A 22 1.00 1.54 1.77
N ILE A 23 1.71 2.33 2.59
CA ILE A 23 1.39 2.51 4.00
C ILE A 23 0.53 3.77 4.15
N LEU A 24 -0.64 3.62 4.75
CA LEU A 24 -1.60 4.68 4.99
C LEU A 24 -1.71 4.89 6.50
N PHE A 25 -1.34 6.09 6.94
CA PHE A 25 -1.49 6.50 8.33
C PHE A 25 -2.83 7.23 8.50
N ASP A 26 -3.68 6.70 9.37
CA ASP A 26 -4.87 7.41 9.80
C ASP A 26 -4.49 8.42 10.90
N ARG A 27 -4.68 9.70 10.61
CA ARG A 27 -4.34 10.78 11.55
C ARG A 27 -5.24 10.80 12.79
N GLU A 28 -6.44 10.23 12.69
CA GLU A 28 -7.41 10.17 13.78
C GLU A 28 -7.32 8.85 14.56
N ALA A 29 -6.36 7.98 14.22
CA ALA A 29 -6.18 6.73 14.91
C ALA A 29 -5.78 6.94 16.38
N THR A 30 -6.60 6.39 17.27
CA THR A 30 -6.37 6.38 18.72
C THR A 30 -5.87 5.04 19.23
N THR A 31 -5.93 3.98 18.41
CA THR A 31 -5.41 2.66 18.75
C THR A 31 -4.03 2.49 18.12
N PRO A 32 -3.06 1.89 18.83
CA PRO A 32 -1.73 1.62 18.28
C PRO A 32 -1.75 0.82 16.97
N TRP A 33 -0.76 1.07 16.13
CA TRP A 33 -0.64 0.46 14.81
C TRP A 33 -0.47 -1.06 14.89
N GLU A 34 0.10 -1.56 15.99
CA GLU A 34 0.24 -2.99 16.32
C GLU A 34 -1.12 -3.71 16.45
N GLU A 35 -2.18 -2.97 16.76
CA GLU A 35 -3.53 -3.48 17.00
C GLU A 35 -4.50 -3.19 15.83
N ARG A 36 -4.05 -2.46 14.80
CA ARG A 36 -4.90 -1.95 13.70
C ARG A 36 -4.49 -2.36 12.28
N GLY A 37 -3.45 -3.16 12.12
CA GLY A 37 -2.89 -3.50 10.81
C GLY A 37 -3.87 -4.23 9.89
N GLU A 38 -4.70 -3.48 9.15
CA GLU A 38 -5.46 -4.02 8.03
C GLU A 38 -4.53 -4.07 6.81
N VAL A 39 -4.38 -5.27 6.28
CA VAL A 39 -3.58 -5.55 5.10
C VAL A 39 -4.50 -5.97 3.97
N GLU A 40 -4.50 -5.20 2.90
CA GLU A 40 -5.25 -5.50 1.67
C GLU A 40 -4.27 -5.62 0.50
N GLU A 41 -4.44 -6.63 -0.35
CA GLU A 41 -3.64 -6.76 -1.57
C GLU A 41 -4.47 -6.34 -2.79
N MET A 42 -3.92 -5.44 -3.60
CA MET A 42 -4.58 -4.93 -4.80
C MET A 42 -3.70 -5.11 -6.03
N GLU A 43 -4.27 -5.65 -7.11
CA GLU A 43 -3.59 -5.73 -8.40
C GLU A 43 -3.71 -4.39 -9.15
N THR A 44 -2.59 -3.83 -9.61
CA THR A 44 -2.56 -2.63 -10.44
C THR A 44 -1.40 -2.67 -11.41
N GLY A 45 -1.71 -2.58 -12.71
CA GLY A 45 -0.70 -2.51 -13.77
C GLY A 45 0.27 -3.69 -13.79
N GLY A 46 -0.18 -4.88 -13.38
CA GLY A 46 0.66 -6.08 -13.28
C GLY A 46 1.57 -6.13 -12.04
N VAL A 47 1.32 -5.29 -11.05
CA VAL A 47 2.00 -5.29 -9.74
C VAL A 47 0.97 -5.50 -8.64
N THR A 48 1.30 -6.37 -7.70
CA THR A 48 0.56 -6.51 -6.44
C THR A 48 0.98 -5.40 -5.49
N VAL A 49 0.06 -4.52 -5.12
CA VAL A 49 0.27 -3.47 -4.13
C VAL A 49 -0.36 -3.90 -2.81
N VAL A 50 0.47 -4.07 -1.77
CA VAL A 50 0.01 -4.30 -0.40
C VAL A 50 -0.30 -2.97 0.24
N VAL A 51 -1.56 -2.75 0.56
CA VAL A 51 -2.01 -1.60 1.32
C VAL A 51 -2.00 -1.97 2.79
N VAL A 52 -1.20 -1.26 3.58
CA VAL A 52 -1.17 -1.38 5.04
C VAL A 52 -1.82 -0.13 5.61
N ARG A 53 -2.92 -0.30 6.34
CA ARG A 53 -3.55 0.79 7.10
C ARG A 53 -3.11 0.69 8.55
N VAL A 54 -2.59 1.79 9.08
CA VAL A 54 -2.03 1.92 10.43
C VAL A 54 -2.52 3.18 11.11
#